data_AF-A0A7L1VMK9-F1
#
_entry.id   AF-A0A7L1VMK9-F1
#
_cell.length_a   1.000
_cell.length_b   1.000
_cell.length_c   1.000
_cell.angle_alpha   90.00
_cell.angle_beta   90.00
_cell.angle_gamma   90.00
#
_symmetry.space_group_name_H-M   'P 1'
#
loop_
_entity.id
_entity.type
_entity.pdbx_description
1 polymer ?
#
loop_
_entity_poly.entity_id
_entity_poly.type
_entity_poly.pdbx_seq_one_letter_code
_entity_poly.pdbx_strand_id
1 'polypeptide(L)'
;DLYTVRQELEEFIPHVKNISDSSVRKMAGRDLTRFREFKKQGIAVKFGRFTQKENKQIHKNVEEFLSLTGIDSAEKLLFTSRYPEDRDTIQRLKTEYHFCEKISEGIPRPWRLIYYRARKMFDPNNYKGRYTMEEKEKLKKYQALHGNDWKKISELMSRSNLSVAMKYSEIKSAINYGPWTKEETQKLLDAVKVVLRRKLEAENPSSPVSVEQSNTDLWIDREKLNQPLPWTEIETKVGSRYWRQCRQKWNSILTSRLTRGHLLHKGINRLQTKINLIKRLYETKAEDASEVNWDELSNAIGDFPRAYVQTKFYKLKVSCVPLWKRKTFSEIIDYLYEKTLPEFEEKL
;
A
#
# COMPACT_ATOMS: atom_id res chain seq x y z
N ASP A 1 -27.65 15.71 -10.63
CA ASP A 1 -27.20 14.87 -11.75
C ASP A 1 -25.94 14.08 -11.34
N LEU A 2 -25.91 12.77 -11.63
CA LEU A 2 -24.78 11.90 -11.26
C LEU A 2 -23.53 12.20 -12.09
N TYR A 3 -23.70 12.66 -13.32
CA TYR A 3 -22.59 13.04 -14.19
C TYR A 3 -21.83 14.23 -13.60
N THR A 4 -22.54 15.30 -13.19
CA THR A 4 -21.93 16.44 -12.49
C THR A 4 -21.22 16.03 -11.19
N VAL A 5 -21.86 15.17 -10.38
CA VAL A 5 -21.26 14.66 -9.13
C VAL A 5 -19.98 13.87 -9.39
N ARG A 6 -19.95 13.09 -10.48
CA ARG A 6 -18.76 12.33 -10.89
C ARG A 6 -17.64 13.27 -11.32
N GLN A 7 -17.94 14.28 -12.14
CA GLN A 7 -16.95 15.30 -12.53
C GLN A 7 -16.36 16.03 -11.33
N GLU A 8 -17.19 16.41 -10.36
CA GLU A 8 -16.72 17.09 -9.17
C GLU A 8 -15.83 16.18 -8.29
N LEU A 9 -16.20 14.91 -8.14
CA LEU A 9 -15.37 13.95 -7.40
C LEU A 9 -14.03 13.66 -8.07
N GLU A 10 -13.91 13.84 -9.39
CA GLU A 10 -12.63 13.69 -10.11
C GLU A 10 -11.58 14.71 -9.67
N GLU A 11 -11.99 15.87 -9.15
CA GLU A 11 -11.06 16.86 -8.59
C GLU A 11 -10.35 16.35 -7.32
N PHE A 12 -10.97 15.41 -6.60
CA PHE A 12 -10.51 14.95 -5.29
C PHE A 12 -10.00 13.52 -5.29
N ILE A 13 -10.59 12.66 -6.12
CA ILE A 13 -10.39 11.22 -6.08
C ILE A 13 -9.80 10.75 -7.42
N PRO A 14 -8.63 10.08 -7.40
CA PRO A 14 -8.06 9.49 -8.61
C PRO A 14 -8.97 8.39 -9.19
N HIS A 15 -9.07 8.34 -10.52
CA HIS A 15 -9.74 7.27 -11.27
C HIS A 15 -11.23 7.03 -10.94
N VAL A 16 -11.99 8.07 -10.55
CA VAL A 16 -13.44 7.95 -10.25
C VAL A 16 -14.23 7.39 -11.44
N LYS A 17 -13.78 7.63 -12.67
CA LYS A 17 -14.37 7.10 -13.90
C LYS A 17 -14.55 5.57 -13.89
N ASN A 18 -13.66 4.87 -13.17
CA ASN A 18 -13.67 3.41 -13.07
C ASN A 18 -14.52 2.89 -11.89
N ILE A 19 -15.12 3.78 -11.10
CA ILE A 19 -15.92 3.44 -9.92
C ILE A 19 -17.39 3.31 -10.30
N SER A 20 -18.05 2.25 -9.83
CA SER A 20 -19.47 2.00 -10.09
C SER A 20 -20.38 3.13 -9.58
N ASP A 21 -21.46 3.41 -10.31
CA ASP A 21 -22.40 4.49 -10.00
C ASP A 21 -22.94 4.44 -8.56
N SER A 22 -23.25 3.23 -8.06
CA SER A 22 -23.69 3.01 -6.68
C SER A 22 -22.63 3.46 -5.66
N SER A 23 -21.36 3.19 -5.96
CA SER A 23 -20.25 3.59 -5.09
C SER A 23 -19.99 5.10 -5.15
N VAL A 24 -20.11 5.71 -6.34
CA VAL A 24 -20.02 7.16 -6.53
C VAL A 24 -21.10 7.87 -5.72
N ARG A 25 -22.37 7.44 -5.81
CA ARG A 25 -23.48 8.03 -5.03
C ARG A 25 -23.22 7.95 -3.52
N LYS A 26 -22.78 6.79 -3.01
CA LYS A 26 -22.48 6.60 -1.59
C LYS A 26 -21.29 7.42 -1.10
N MET A 27 -20.30 7.66 -1.97
CA MET A 27 -19.16 8.51 -1.67
C MET A 27 -19.58 9.97 -1.66
N ALA A 28 -20.29 10.41 -2.69
CA ALA A 28 -20.78 11.78 -2.82
C ALA A 28 -21.63 12.19 -1.61
N GLY A 29 -22.59 11.35 -1.21
CA GLY A 29 -23.47 11.65 -0.09
C GLY A 29 -22.81 11.74 1.28
N ARG A 30 -21.54 11.30 1.44
CA ARG A 30 -20.85 11.25 2.76
C ARG A 30 -19.55 12.06 2.81
N ASP A 31 -18.88 12.19 1.67
CA ASP A 31 -17.55 12.80 1.60
C ASP A 31 -17.55 14.15 0.85
N LEU A 32 -18.44 14.36 -0.13
CA LEU A 32 -18.32 15.51 -1.05
C LEU A 32 -18.39 16.86 -0.33
N THR A 33 -19.33 17.01 0.61
CA THR A 33 -19.45 18.22 1.43
C THR A 33 -18.17 18.48 2.24
N ARG A 34 -17.59 17.44 2.85
CA ARG A 34 -16.33 17.54 3.60
C ARG A 34 -15.15 17.89 2.69
N PHE A 35 -15.10 17.34 1.48
CA PHE A 35 -14.04 17.64 0.52
C PHE A 35 -14.10 19.08 0.00
N ARG A 36 -15.30 19.61 -0.25
CA ARG A 36 -15.48 21.04 -0.58
C ARG A 36 -14.94 21.93 0.53
N GLU A 37 -15.22 21.57 1.78
CA GLU A 37 -14.76 22.34 2.93
C GLU A 37 -13.24 22.29 3.08
N PHE A 38 -12.63 21.10 2.93
CA PHE A 38 -11.18 20.99 2.90
C PHE A 38 -10.55 21.80 1.77
N LYS A 39 -11.15 21.81 0.57
CA LYS A 39 -10.69 22.63 -0.56
C LYS A 39 -10.68 24.12 -0.22
N LYS A 40 -11.74 24.63 0.42
CA LYS A 40 -11.81 26.03 0.88
C LYS A 40 -10.72 26.38 1.88
N GLN A 41 -10.35 25.43 2.73
CA GLN A 41 -9.27 25.56 3.71
C GLN A 41 -7.87 25.32 3.12
N GLY A 42 -7.76 25.05 1.81
CA GLY A 42 -6.49 24.71 1.16
C GLY A 42 -5.95 23.32 1.50
N ILE A 43 -6.78 22.43 2.05
CA ILE A 43 -6.40 21.07 2.45
C ILE A 43 -6.77 20.10 1.32
N ALA A 44 -5.77 19.40 0.79
CA ALA A 44 -5.96 18.36 -0.21
C ALA A 44 -6.45 17.04 0.41
N VAL A 45 -7.28 16.29 -0.33
CA VAL A 45 -7.70 14.94 0.06
C VAL A 45 -6.53 13.96 -0.07
N LYS A 46 -6.25 13.21 1.00
CA LYS A 46 -5.05 12.37 1.14
C LYS A 46 -5.36 10.88 0.91
N PHE A 47 -4.42 10.17 0.30
CA PHE A 47 -4.46 8.71 0.09
C PHE A 47 -3.23 8.02 0.69
N GLY A 48 -3.20 6.68 0.73
CA GLY A 48 -2.07 5.93 1.26
C GLY A 48 -2.10 5.69 2.77
N ARG A 49 -0.93 5.79 3.42
CA ARG A 49 -0.77 5.47 4.85
C ARG A 49 -1.35 6.60 5.71
N PHE A 50 -1.97 6.22 6.82
CA PHE A 50 -2.51 7.17 7.80
C PHE A 50 -1.41 7.68 8.73
N THR A 51 -1.37 8.99 8.92
CA THR A 51 -0.45 9.65 9.87
C THR A 51 -0.86 9.36 11.31
N GLN A 52 0.03 9.66 12.27
CA GLN A 52 -0.31 9.54 13.69
C GLN A 52 -1.41 10.52 14.11
N LYS A 53 -1.39 11.75 13.57
CA LYS A 53 -2.44 12.76 13.82
C LYS A 53 -3.81 12.23 13.38
N GLU A 54 -3.91 11.67 12.17
CA GLU A 54 -5.14 11.07 11.67
C GLU A 54 -5.59 9.88 12.53
N ASN A 55 -4.66 9.02 12.95
CA ASN A 55 -5.02 7.89 13.82
C ASN A 55 -5.53 8.36 15.20
N LYS A 56 -4.98 9.43 15.76
CA LYS A 56 -5.50 10.02 17.01
C LYS A 56 -6.90 10.59 16.81
N GLN A 57 -7.13 11.28 15.69
CA GLN A 57 -8.46 11.80 15.36
C GLN A 57 -9.50 10.69 15.18
N ILE A 58 -9.14 9.56 14.55
CA ILE A 58 -10.03 8.39 14.44
C ILE A 58 -10.41 7.86 15.83
N HIS A 59 -9.48 7.77 16.77
CA HIS A 59 -9.81 7.35 18.13
C HIS A 59 -10.79 8.29 18.79
N LYS A 60 -10.49 9.59 18.76
CA LYS A 60 -11.36 10.64 19.31
C LYS A 60 -12.78 10.56 18.74
N ASN A 61 -12.92 10.49 17.42
CA ASN A 61 -14.22 10.43 16.76
C ASN A 61 -15.01 9.16 17.14
N VAL A 62 -14.32 8.03 17.35
CA VAL A 62 -14.96 6.78 17.80
C VAL A 62 -15.41 6.92 19.25
N GLU A 63 -14.56 7.43 20.14
CA GLU A 63 -14.89 7.65 21.55
C GLU A 63 -16.08 8.59 21.73
N GLU A 64 -16.10 9.73 21.03
CA GLU A 64 -17.22 10.67 21.03
C GLU A 64 -18.52 10.01 20.56
N PHE A 65 -18.45 9.17 19.52
CA PHE A 65 -19.63 8.45 19.03
C PHE A 65 -20.14 7.42 20.04
N LEU A 66 -19.25 6.72 20.75
CA LEU A 66 -19.62 5.79 21.81
C LEU A 66 -20.28 6.53 22.98
N SER A 67 -19.71 7.66 23.41
CA SER A 67 -20.30 8.50 24.47
C SER A 67 -21.68 9.05 24.09
N LEU A 68 -21.87 9.44 22.82
CA LEU A 68 -23.16 9.95 22.31
C LEU A 68 -24.24 8.87 22.27
N THR A 69 -23.88 7.64 21.90
CA THR A 69 -24.85 6.57 21.61
C THR A 69 -25.02 5.56 22.73
N GLY A 70 -24.14 5.55 23.73
CA GLY A 70 -24.12 4.58 24.81
C GLY A 70 -23.72 3.17 24.38
N ILE A 71 -23.17 2.98 23.19
CA ILE A 71 -22.69 1.65 22.74
C ILE A 71 -21.48 1.24 23.59
N ASP A 72 -21.54 0.03 24.16
CA ASP A 72 -20.58 -0.45 25.17
C ASP A 72 -19.11 -0.42 24.73
N SER A 73 -18.82 -0.67 23.45
CA SER A 73 -17.45 -0.76 22.96
C SER A 73 -17.27 -0.45 21.48
N ALA A 74 -16.06 0.01 21.14
CA ALA A 74 -15.63 0.19 19.75
C ALA A 74 -15.69 -1.12 18.95
N GLU A 75 -15.52 -2.27 19.60
CA GLU A 75 -15.65 -3.57 18.95
C GLU A 75 -17.09 -3.82 18.51
N LYS A 76 -18.09 -3.65 19.38
CA LYS A 76 -19.50 -3.78 19.00
C LYS A 76 -19.88 -2.81 17.88
N LEU A 77 -19.41 -1.56 18.00
CA LEU A 77 -19.62 -0.52 16.99
C LEU A 77 -19.04 -0.92 15.63
N LEU A 78 -17.80 -1.41 15.57
CA LEU A 78 -17.11 -1.65 14.30
C LEU A 78 -17.31 -3.08 13.76
N PHE A 79 -17.57 -4.06 14.62
CA PHE A 79 -17.70 -5.48 14.31
C PHE A 79 -19.08 -6.02 14.67
N THR A 80 -20.12 -5.23 14.39
CA THR A 80 -21.53 -5.52 14.71
C THR A 80 -21.98 -6.93 14.30
N SER A 81 -21.41 -7.53 13.26
CA SER A 81 -21.74 -8.91 12.87
C SER A 81 -21.33 -9.99 13.89
N ARG A 82 -20.45 -9.68 14.85
CA ARG A 82 -20.05 -10.57 15.96
C ARG A 82 -21.06 -10.56 17.12
N TYR A 83 -22.00 -9.61 17.12
CA TYR A 83 -22.99 -9.40 18.18
C TYR A 83 -24.39 -9.38 17.58
N PRO A 84 -24.98 -10.55 17.27
CA PRO A 84 -26.30 -10.63 16.64
C PRO A 84 -27.41 -9.96 17.44
N GLU A 85 -27.35 -10.07 18.77
CA GLU A 85 -28.35 -9.51 19.70
C GLU A 85 -28.41 -7.97 19.65
N ASP A 86 -27.24 -7.31 19.54
CA ASP A 86 -27.15 -5.84 19.50
C ASP A 86 -27.22 -5.27 18.07
N ARG A 87 -27.29 -6.13 17.05
CA ARG A 87 -27.04 -5.75 15.65
C ARG A 87 -27.97 -4.65 15.15
N ASP A 88 -29.26 -4.82 15.39
CA ASP A 88 -30.28 -3.92 14.85
C ASP A 88 -30.27 -2.57 15.59
N THR A 89 -30.11 -2.62 16.91
CA THR A 89 -29.93 -1.42 17.75
C THR A 89 -28.72 -0.60 17.29
N ILE A 90 -27.56 -1.24 17.11
CA ILE A 90 -26.34 -0.55 16.64
C ILE A 90 -26.54 0.00 15.22
N GLN A 91 -27.21 -0.73 14.33
CA GLN A 91 -27.45 -0.26 12.97
C GLN A 91 -28.40 0.95 12.91
N ARG A 92 -29.42 0.97 13.77
CA ARG A 92 -30.32 2.12 13.96
C ARG A 92 -29.52 3.34 14.44
N LEU A 93 -28.76 3.19 15.53
CA LEU A 93 -27.94 4.28 16.09
C LEU A 93 -26.92 4.83 15.08
N LYS A 94 -26.27 3.96 14.29
CA LYS A 94 -25.37 4.41 13.21
C LYS A 94 -26.06 5.27 12.16
N THR A 95 -27.32 4.99 11.88
CA THR A 95 -28.12 5.70 10.88
C THR A 95 -28.60 7.02 11.45
N GLU A 96 -29.18 7.00 12.65
CA GLU A 96 -29.69 8.16 13.39
C GLU A 96 -28.61 9.22 13.64
N TYR A 97 -27.43 8.80 14.10
CA TYR A 97 -26.33 9.71 14.45
C TYR A 97 -25.28 9.85 13.35
N HIS A 98 -25.62 9.49 12.10
CA HIS A 98 -24.75 9.70 10.93
C HIS A 98 -23.30 9.19 11.14
N PHE A 99 -23.15 7.96 11.63
CA PHE A 99 -21.84 7.41 12.05
C PHE A 99 -20.72 7.59 11.03
N CYS A 100 -21.01 7.46 9.73
CA CYS A 100 -20.00 7.59 8.68
C CYS A 100 -19.44 9.01 8.57
N GLU A 101 -20.25 10.02 8.84
CA GLU A 101 -19.83 11.42 8.87
C GLU A 101 -19.04 11.70 10.15
N LYS A 102 -19.57 11.27 11.30
CA LYS A 102 -18.94 11.44 12.62
C LYS A 102 -17.55 10.81 12.71
N ILE A 103 -17.39 9.55 12.30
CA ILE A 103 -16.07 8.90 12.33
C ILE A 103 -15.04 9.60 11.43
N SER A 104 -15.51 10.34 10.42
CA SER A 104 -14.65 10.94 9.38
C SER A 104 -14.41 12.44 9.60
N GLU A 105 -14.99 13.02 10.64
CA GLU A 105 -14.86 14.42 11.00
C GLU A 105 -13.39 14.83 11.20
N GLY A 106 -12.99 15.95 10.60
CA GLY A 106 -11.62 16.48 10.68
C GLY A 106 -10.53 15.67 9.95
N ILE A 107 -10.89 14.62 9.20
CA ILE A 107 -9.91 13.77 8.49
C ILE A 107 -10.07 13.97 6.97
N PRO A 108 -9.04 14.46 6.25
CA PRO A 108 -9.12 14.73 4.81
C PRO A 108 -8.96 13.46 3.97
N ARG A 109 -9.79 12.45 4.23
CA ARG A 109 -9.80 11.17 3.51
C ARG A 109 -11.23 10.67 3.25
N PRO A 110 -11.43 9.83 2.22
CA PRO A 110 -12.70 9.15 2.02
C PRO A 110 -13.12 8.32 3.23
N TRP A 111 -14.39 8.43 3.65
CA TRP A 111 -14.92 7.79 4.86
C TRP A 111 -14.68 6.27 4.87
N ARG A 112 -14.73 5.60 3.71
CA ARG A 112 -14.48 4.15 3.62
C ARG A 112 -13.06 3.78 4.05
N LEU A 113 -12.06 4.58 3.66
CA LEU A 113 -10.67 4.34 4.05
C LEU A 113 -10.51 4.54 5.56
N ILE A 114 -11.16 5.57 6.11
CA ILE A 114 -11.20 5.86 7.54
C ILE A 114 -11.85 4.70 8.31
N TYR A 115 -13.01 4.22 7.85
CA TYR A 115 -13.71 3.08 8.44
C TYR A 115 -12.86 1.80 8.41
N TYR A 116 -12.19 1.50 7.29
CA TYR A 116 -11.27 0.35 7.23
C TYR A 116 -10.07 0.51 8.16
N ARG A 117 -9.57 1.74 8.33
CA ARG A 117 -8.48 2.03 9.25
C ARG A 117 -8.93 1.85 10.71
N ALA A 118 -10.09 2.40 11.07
CA ALA A 118 -10.69 2.23 12.40
C ALA A 118 -10.89 0.76 12.73
N ARG A 119 -11.49 -0.03 11.82
CA ARG A 119 -11.62 -1.48 12.00
C ARG A 119 -10.27 -2.13 12.32
N LYS A 120 -9.19 -1.81 11.60
CA LYS A 120 -7.87 -2.39 11.90
C LYS A 120 -7.32 -2.01 13.27
N MET A 121 -7.61 -0.79 13.74
CA MET A 121 -7.11 -0.26 15.01
C MET A 121 -7.85 -0.88 16.21
N PHE A 122 -9.16 -1.08 16.07
CA PHE A 122 -10.04 -1.56 17.13
C PHE A 122 -10.41 -3.05 17.01
N ASP A 123 -9.76 -3.83 16.12
CA ASP A 123 -9.97 -5.28 16.06
C ASP A 123 -9.11 -5.97 17.14
N PRO A 124 -9.71 -6.55 18.20
CA PRO A 124 -8.93 -7.28 19.20
C PRO A 124 -8.27 -8.54 18.64
N ASN A 125 -8.73 -9.02 17.48
CA ASN A 125 -8.13 -10.15 16.75
C ASN A 125 -6.95 -9.74 15.88
N ASN A 126 -6.59 -8.46 15.86
CA ASN A 126 -5.37 -7.98 15.21
C ASN A 126 -4.17 -8.09 16.18
N TYR A 127 -2.96 -7.96 15.64
CA TYR A 127 -1.71 -7.94 16.43
C TYR A 127 -1.40 -9.19 17.29
N LYS A 128 -2.02 -10.34 17.01
CA LYS A 128 -1.77 -11.63 17.70
C LYS A 128 -0.39 -12.27 17.45
N GLY A 129 0.58 -11.52 16.94
CA GLY A 129 1.94 -12.00 16.69
C GLY A 129 2.06 -13.07 15.60
N ARG A 130 3.14 -13.86 15.67
CA ARG A 130 3.47 -14.91 14.69
C ARG A 130 2.50 -16.09 14.82
N TYR A 131 2.27 -16.81 13.72
CA TYR A 131 1.51 -18.06 13.74
C TYR A 131 2.38 -19.20 14.26
N THR A 132 1.90 -19.92 15.27
CA THR A 132 2.50 -21.17 15.72
C THR A 132 2.30 -22.28 14.69
N MET A 133 2.95 -23.44 14.87
CA MET A 133 2.74 -24.57 13.95
C MET A 133 1.33 -25.14 14.07
N GLU A 134 0.79 -25.19 15.30
CA GLU A 134 -0.57 -25.66 15.58
C GLU A 134 -1.60 -24.75 14.92
N GLU A 135 -1.39 -23.42 14.97
CA GLU A 135 -2.27 -22.46 14.29
C GLU A 135 -2.23 -22.62 12.77
N LYS A 136 -1.06 -22.94 12.18
CA LYS A 136 -0.95 -23.19 10.74
C LYS A 136 -1.69 -24.45 10.32
N GLU A 137 -1.59 -25.52 11.10
CA GLU A 137 -2.31 -26.77 10.81
C GLU A 137 -3.83 -26.60 11.02
N LYS A 138 -4.26 -25.89 12.07
CA LYS A 138 -5.67 -25.49 12.26
C LYS A 138 -6.18 -24.66 11.07
N LEU A 139 -5.38 -23.69 10.59
CA LEU A 139 -5.76 -22.86 9.44
C LEU A 139 -5.98 -23.69 8.18
N LYS A 140 -5.08 -24.65 7.88
CA LYS A 140 -5.27 -25.57 6.76
C LYS A 140 -6.53 -26.42 6.92
N LYS A 141 -6.78 -26.96 8.12
CA LYS A 141 -7.97 -27.74 8.42
C LYS A 141 -9.26 -26.92 8.23
N TYR A 142 -9.32 -25.72 8.77
CA TYR A 142 -10.51 -24.87 8.63
C TYR A 142 -10.75 -24.41 7.20
N GLN A 143 -9.68 -24.14 6.44
CA GLN A 143 -9.83 -23.84 5.01
C GLN A 143 -10.34 -25.06 4.23
N ALA A 144 -9.89 -26.27 4.55
CA ALA A 144 -10.42 -27.48 3.92
C ALA A 144 -11.92 -27.70 4.23
N LEU A 145 -12.38 -27.31 5.42
CA LEU A 145 -13.79 -27.47 5.85
C LEU A 145 -14.73 -26.35 5.38
N HIS A 146 -14.25 -25.12 5.26
CA HIS A 146 -15.08 -23.94 5.01
C HIS A 146 -14.73 -23.21 3.71
N GLY A 147 -13.77 -23.72 2.94
CA GLY A 147 -13.22 -23.03 1.78
C GLY A 147 -12.59 -21.69 2.16
N ASN A 148 -12.73 -20.70 1.28
CA ASN A 148 -12.15 -19.37 1.47
C ASN A 148 -13.08 -18.42 2.27
N ASP A 149 -13.93 -18.95 3.16
CA ASP A 149 -14.71 -18.14 4.10
C ASP A 149 -13.82 -17.62 5.24
N TRP A 150 -12.98 -16.64 4.89
CA TRP A 150 -12.03 -16.03 5.81
C TRP A 150 -12.69 -15.30 6.98
N LYS A 151 -13.98 -14.93 6.86
CA LYS A 151 -14.72 -14.32 7.97
C LYS A 151 -14.98 -15.38 9.04
N LYS A 152 -15.53 -16.53 8.64
CA LYS A 152 -15.76 -17.66 9.55
C LYS A 152 -14.47 -18.20 10.13
N ILE A 153 -13.44 -18.39 9.30
CA ILE A 153 -12.12 -18.88 9.75
C ILE A 153 -11.47 -17.88 10.73
N SER A 154 -11.62 -16.58 10.50
CA SER A 154 -11.12 -15.53 11.40
C SER A 154 -11.72 -15.62 12.79
N GLU A 155 -13.03 -15.86 12.88
CA GLU A 155 -13.75 -16.04 14.14
C GLU A 155 -13.27 -17.31 14.87
N LEU A 156 -13.15 -18.44 14.16
CA LEU A 156 -12.62 -19.70 14.72
C LEU A 156 -11.17 -19.61 15.19
N MET A 157 -10.34 -18.81 14.52
CA MET A 157 -8.92 -18.66 14.84
C MET A 157 -8.62 -17.50 15.80
N SER A 158 -9.62 -16.68 16.17
CA SER A 158 -9.41 -15.45 16.96
C SER A 158 -8.30 -14.54 16.40
N ARG A 159 -8.19 -14.51 15.07
CA ARG A 159 -7.21 -13.70 14.31
C ARG A 159 -7.92 -12.97 13.19
N SER A 160 -7.47 -11.77 12.83
CA SER A 160 -8.16 -10.95 11.82
C SER A 160 -8.28 -11.66 10.47
N ASN A 161 -9.40 -11.42 9.75
CA ASN A 161 -9.71 -12.00 8.44
C ASN A 161 -8.55 -11.85 7.44
N LEU A 162 -7.99 -10.65 7.34
CA LEU A 162 -6.85 -10.41 6.46
C LEU A 162 -5.63 -11.25 6.88
N SER A 163 -5.37 -11.41 8.17
CA SER A 163 -4.24 -12.21 8.67
C SER A 163 -4.38 -13.67 8.29
N VAL A 164 -5.56 -14.28 8.48
CA VAL A 164 -5.79 -15.70 8.16
C VAL A 164 -5.72 -15.96 6.65
N ALA A 165 -6.34 -15.10 5.83
CA ALA A 165 -6.28 -15.21 4.37
C ALA A 165 -4.84 -15.09 3.85
N MET A 166 -4.11 -14.11 4.37
CA MET A 166 -2.71 -13.87 4.01
C MET A 166 -1.80 -15.02 4.42
N LYS A 167 -1.98 -15.53 5.65
CA LYS A 167 -1.19 -16.65 6.16
C LYS A 167 -1.49 -17.92 5.38
N TYR A 168 -2.75 -18.22 5.07
CA TYR A 168 -3.10 -19.40 4.27
C TYR A 168 -2.46 -19.31 2.89
N SER A 169 -2.54 -18.15 2.23
CA SER A 169 -1.90 -17.94 0.94
C SER A 169 -0.37 -18.18 0.97
N GLU A 170 0.28 -18.00 2.12
CA GLU A 170 1.71 -18.25 2.34
C GLU A 170 2.02 -19.72 2.68
N ILE A 171 1.05 -20.51 3.16
CA ILE A 171 1.29 -21.90 3.61
C ILE A 171 0.49 -22.96 2.82
N LYS A 172 -0.28 -22.54 1.82
CA LYS A 172 -1.13 -23.40 0.97
C LYS A 172 -0.34 -24.48 0.22
N SER A 173 0.95 -24.31 0.05
CA SER A 173 1.83 -25.24 -0.68
C SER A 173 3.19 -25.36 0.01
N ALA A 174 3.92 -26.44 -0.27
CA ALA A 174 5.29 -26.63 0.19
C ALA A 174 6.19 -25.57 -0.46
N ILE A 175 6.49 -24.50 0.27
CA ILE A 175 7.25 -23.35 -0.23
C ILE A 175 8.71 -23.45 0.21
N ASN A 176 9.60 -23.19 -0.74
CA ASN A 176 11.02 -23.10 -0.46
C ASN A 176 11.35 -21.72 0.15
N TYR A 177 11.98 -21.72 1.33
CA TYR A 177 12.49 -20.51 2.00
C TYR A 177 14.02 -20.33 1.85
N GLY A 178 14.72 -21.31 1.27
CA GLY A 178 16.15 -21.26 1.00
C GLY A 178 16.53 -20.32 -0.15
N PRO A 179 17.82 -20.27 -0.52
CA PRO A 179 18.32 -19.44 -1.62
C PRO A 179 17.62 -19.74 -2.94
N TRP A 180 17.45 -18.73 -3.81
CA TRP A 180 16.87 -18.91 -5.15
C TRP A 180 17.85 -19.65 -6.04
N THR A 181 17.44 -20.77 -6.62
CA THR A 181 18.23 -21.47 -7.64
C THR A 181 18.19 -20.72 -8.97
N LYS A 182 19.05 -21.12 -9.91
CA LYS A 182 19.06 -20.54 -11.27
C LYS A 182 17.76 -20.89 -12.00
N GLU A 183 17.28 -22.11 -11.83
CA GLU A 183 16.05 -22.64 -12.43
C GLU A 183 14.82 -21.89 -11.89
N GLU A 184 14.74 -21.68 -10.57
CA GLU A 184 13.66 -20.88 -9.98
C GLU A 184 13.67 -19.44 -10.49
N THR A 185 14.87 -18.85 -10.60
CA THR A 185 15.04 -17.49 -11.12
C THR A 185 14.61 -17.40 -12.59
N GLN A 186 14.95 -18.39 -13.41
CA GLN A 186 14.55 -18.44 -14.81
C GLN A 186 13.03 -18.59 -14.97
N LYS A 187 12.41 -19.50 -14.21
CA LYS A 187 10.94 -19.65 -14.17
C LYS A 187 10.23 -18.34 -13.81
N LEU A 188 10.77 -17.59 -12.85
CA LEU A 188 10.23 -16.28 -12.49
C LEU A 188 10.33 -15.29 -13.65
N LEU A 189 11.48 -15.21 -14.32
CA LEU A 189 11.68 -14.33 -15.48
C LEU A 189 10.70 -14.66 -16.61
N ASP A 190 10.54 -15.93 -16.94
CA ASP A 190 9.67 -16.38 -18.02
C ASP A 190 8.20 -16.13 -17.69
N ALA A 191 7.76 -16.42 -16.46
CA ALA A 191 6.41 -16.12 -16.00
C ALA A 191 6.09 -14.61 -16.09
N VAL A 192 7.02 -13.73 -15.71
CA VAL A 192 6.82 -12.29 -15.82
C VAL A 192 6.80 -11.84 -17.29
N LYS A 193 7.69 -12.37 -18.14
CA LYS A 193 7.71 -12.06 -19.58
C LYS A 193 6.38 -12.39 -20.25
N VAL A 194 5.81 -13.56 -19.94
CA VAL A 194 4.50 -13.99 -20.48
C VAL A 194 3.40 -13.00 -20.09
N VAL A 195 3.35 -12.60 -18.82
CA VAL A 195 2.34 -11.65 -18.35
C VAL A 195 2.49 -10.28 -18.99
N LEU A 196 3.72 -9.77 -19.11
CA LEU A 196 3.99 -8.48 -19.74
C LEU A 196 3.64 -8.50 -21.23
N ARG A 197 3.93 -9.59 -21.94
CA ARG A 197 3.54 -9.78 -23.34
C ARG A 197 2.02 -9.74 -23.51
N ARG A 198 1.28 -10.50 -22.70
CA ARG A 198 -0.20 -10.52 -22.73
C ARG A 198 -0.78 -9.12 -22.53
N LYS A 199 -0.19 -8.31 -21.65
CA LYS A 199 -0.62 -6.92 -21.43
C LYS A 199 -0.34 -6.00 -22.62
N LEU A 200 0.84 -6.13 -23.23
CA LEU A 200 1.20 -5.37 -24.43
C LEU A 200 0.24 -5.65 -25.59
N GLU A 201 -0.12 -6.92 -25.80
CA GLU A 201 -1.08 -7.34 -26.82
C GLU A 201 -2.49 -6.79 -26.55
N ALA A 202 -2.89 -6.72 -25.28
CA ALA A 202 -4.18 -6.13 -24.89
C ALA A 202 -4.23 -4.60 -25.05
N GLU A 203 -3.10 -3.90 -24.90
CA GLU A 203 -3.00 -2.44 -25.05
C GLU A 203 -2.89 -2.00 -26.52
N ASN A 204 -2.31 -2.82 -27.42
CA ASN A 204 -2.11 -2.49 -28.84
C ASN A 204 -2.58 -3.61 -29.78
N PRO A 205 -3.87 -3.70 -30.11
CA PRO A 205 -4.41 -4.75 -30.99
C PRO A 205 -3.99 -4.63 -32.46
N SER A 206 -3.48 -3.45 -32.88
CA SER A 206 -3.35 -3.06 -34.31
C SER A 206 -1.93 -3.08 -34.87
N SER A 207 -0.91 -3.46 -34.09
CA SER A 207 0.44 -3.72 -34.61
C SER A 207 0.77 -5.20 -34.42
N PRO A 208 0.80 -6.01 -35.49
CA PRO A 208 1.37 -7.33 -35.41
C PRO A 208 2.88 -7.14 -35.19
N VAL A 209 3.34 -7.33 -33.96
CA VAL A 209 4.78 -7.42 -33.71
C VAL A 209 5.25 -8.71 -34.38
N SER A 210 5.85 -8.58 -35.55
CA SER A 210 6.58 -9.63 -36.24
C SER A 210 7.77 -10.04 -35.36
N VAL A 211 7.55 -11.04 -34.51
CA VAL A 211 8.61 -11.65 -33.71
C VAL A 211 9.17 -12.83 -34.50
N GLU A 212 9.98 -12.54 -35.51
CA GLU A 212 11.06 -13.46 -35.81
C GLU A 212 12.02 -13.47 -34.63
N GLN A 213 12.57 -14.65 -34.37
CA GLN A 213 13.44 -15.01 -33.27
C GLN A 213 14.75 -14.20 -33.28
N SER A 214 14.71 -12.93 -32.88
CA SER A 214 15.91 -12.27 -32.39
C SER A 214 16.05 -12.60 -30.91
N ASN A 215 16.99 -13.49 -30.62
CA ASN A 215 17.46 -13.88 -29.29
C ASN A 215 18.21 -12.72 -28.57
N THR A 216 17.82 -11.48 -28.86
CA THR A 216 18.51 -10.25 -28.50
C THR A 216 17.61 -9.43 -27.59
N ASP A 217 17.91 -9.52 -26.29
CA ASP A 217 17.64 -8.64 -25.13
C ASP A 217 16.92 -7.28 -25.31
N LEU A 218 15.85 -7.18 -26.10
CA LEU A 218 14.95 -6.03 -26.14
C LEU A 218 13.89 -6.19 -25.04
N TRP A 219 14.35 -6.12 -23.79
CA TRP A 219 13.47 -6.18 -22.64
C TRP A 219 12.74 -4.83 -22.49
N ILE A 220 11.51 -4.81 -23.01
CA ILE A 220 10.33 -4.04 -22.59
C ILE A 220 10.66 -2.72 -21.86
N ASP A 221 10.27 -1.61 -22.48
CA ASP A 221 10.38 -0.23 -22.00
C ASP A 221 10.32 -0.08 -20.46
N ARG A 222 11.25 0.71 -19.89
CA ARG A 222 11.44 0.80 -18.42
C ARG A 222 10.16 1.16 -17.66
N GLU A 223 9.30 1.98 -18.26
CA GLU A 223 8.00 2.35 -17.70
C GLU A 223 7.05 1.16 -17.56
N LYS A 224 7.11 0.21 -18.50
CA LYS A 224 6.25 -0.98 -18.52
C LYS A 224 6.68 -2.04 -17.49
N LEU A 225 7.92 -2.01 -17.02
CA LEU A 225 8.43 -2.89 -15.96
C LEU A 225 7.90 -2.54 -14.56
N ASN A 226 7.42 -1.31 -14.36
CA ASN A 226 6.84 -0.83 -13.10
C ASN A 226 5.32 -1.08 -12.98
N GLN A 227 4.70 -1.67 -14.01
CA GLN A 227 3.27 -1.96 -14.00
C GLN A 227 2.86 -2.99 -12.93
N PRO A 228 1.62 -2.94 -12.43
CA PRO A 228 1.11 -3.89 -11.45
C PRO A 228 1.04 -5.31 -12.04
N LEU A 229 1.81 -6.24 -11.49
CA LEU A 229 1.84 -7.64 -11.92
C LEU A 229 0.91 -8.53 -11.08
N PRO A 230 0.19 -9.50 -11.71
CA PRO A 230 -0.62 -10.52 -11.04
C PRO A 230 0.28 -11.58 -10.39
N TRP A 231 0.84 -11.25 -9.22
CA TRP A 231 1.81 -12.10 -8.53
C TRP A 231 1.30 -13.50 -8.18
N THR A 232 -0.01 -13.67 -7.99
CA THR A 232 -0.63 -14.99 -7.75
C THR A 232 -0.61 -15.89 -8.97
N GLU A 233 -0.71 -15.34 -10.18
CA GLU A 233 -0.55 -16.10 -11.43
C GLU A 233 0.91 -16.51 -11.62
N ILE A 234 1.83 -15.58 -11.35
CA ILE A 234 3.28 -15.80 -11.43
C ILE A 234 3.71 -16.86 -10.40
N GLU A 235 3.18 -16.81 -9.18
CA GLU A 235 3.39 -17.82 -8.14
C GLU A 235 3.07 -19.23 -8.65
N THR A 236 1.91 -19.41 -9.26
CA THR A 236 1.48 -20.71 -9.81
C THR A 236 2.44 -21.22 -10.90
N LYS A 237 2.98 -20.33 -11.74
CA LYS A 237 3.96 -20.70 -12.78
C LYS A 237 5.34 -21.03 -12.21
N VAL A 238 5.78 -20.34 -11.14
CA VAL A 238 7.04 -20.63 -10.46
C VAL A 238 6.95 -21.95 -9.67
N GLY A 239 5.82 -22.19 -9.02
CA GLY A 239 5.47 -23.43 -8.32
C GLY A 239 6.20 -23.66 -6.99
N SER A 240 7.45 -23.22 -6.84
CA SER A 240 8.27 -23.47 -5.64
C SER A 240 8.28 -22.33 -4.62
N ARG A 241 7.72 -21.17 -4.97
CA ARG A 241 7.83 -19.91 -4.20
C ARG A 241 6.48 -19.24 -4.02
N TYR A 242 6.31 -18.57 -2.89
CA TYR A 242 5.18 -17.73 -2.58
C TYR A 242 5.20 -16.41 -3.37
N TRP A 243 4.03 -15.86 -3.70
CA TRP A 243 3.92 -14.65 -4.52
C TRP A 243 4.71 -13.45 -3.98
N ARG A 244 4.82 -13.29 -2.64
CA ARG A 244 5.65 -12.22 -2.05
C ARG A 244 7.14 -12.45 -2.27
N GLN A 245 7.59 -13.70 -2.23
CA GLN A 245 8.97 -14.05 -2.56
C GLN A 245 9.25 -13.76 -4.03
N CYS A 246 8.34 -14.13 -4.94
CA CYS A 246 8.43 -13.81 -6.36
C CYS A 246 8.54 -12.29 -6.59
N ARG A 247 7.66 -11.51 -5.97
CA ARG A 247 7.68 -10.04 -6.04
C ARG A 247 9.00 -9.46 -5.50
N GLN A 248 9.47 -9.95 -4.36
CA GLN A 248 10.72 -9.48 -3.74
C GLN A 248 11.93 -9.81 -4.63
N LYS A 249 12.01 -11.03 -5.16
CA LYS A 249 13.08 -11.46 -6.06
C LYS A 249 13.05 -10.65 -7.35
N TRP A 250 11.88 -10.43 -7.95
CA TRP A 250 11.71 -9.59 -9.12
C TRP A 250 12.20 -8.16 -8.88
N ASN A 251 11.78 -7.53 -7.78
CA ASN A 251 12.26 -6.19 -7.42
C ASN A 251 13.79 -6.16 -7.27
N SER A 252 14.40 -7.21 -6.72
CA SER A 252 15.86 -7.34 -6.64
C SER A 252 16.51 -7.48 -8.01
N ILE A 253 15.90 -8.23 -8.93
CA ILE A 253 16.38 -8.39 -10.31
C ILE A 253 16.28 -7.06 -11.07
N LEU A 254 15.12 -6.39 -10.99
CA LEU A 254 14.91 -5.07 -11.58
C LEU A 254 15.94 -4.07 -11.06
N THR A 255 16.09 -4.01 -9.73
CA THR A 255 17.09 -3.13 -9.10
C THR A 255 18.48 -3.44 -9.62
N SER A 256 18.89 -4.72 -9.63
CA SER A 256 20.20 -5.14 -10.14
C SER A 256 20.40 -4.70 -11.58
N ARG A 257 19.43 -4.93 -12.47
CA ARG A 257 19.51 -4.57 -13.89
C ARG A 257 19.55 -3.06 -14.14
N LEU A 258 18.71 -2.29 -13.45
CA LEU A 258 18.76 -0.84 -13.51
C LEU A 258 20.12 -0.34 -13.01
N THR A 259 20.60 -0.84 -11.87
CA THR A 259 21.92 -0.45 -11.37
C THR A 259 23.07 -0.94 -12.26
N ARG A 260 22.91 -2.05 -13.01
CA ARG A 260 23.89 -2.56 -13.99
C ARG A 260 23.95 -1.72 -15.26
N GLY A 261 22.81 -1.25 -15.79
CA GLY A 261 22.80 -0.23 -16.84
C GLY A 261 23.42 1.08 -16.37
N HIS A 262 23.31 1.38 -15.07
CA HIS A 262 24.02 2.48 -14.42
C HIS A 262 25.44 2.12 -13.90
N LEU A 263 26.01 0.93 -14.16
CA LEU A 263 27.39 0.61 -13.75
C LEU A 263 28.44 1.45 -14.53
N LEU A 264 28.03 2.15 -15.58
CA LEU A 264 28.83 3.22 -16.20
C LEU A 264 28.93 4.48 -15.32
N HIS A 265 28.19 4.57 -14.21
CA HIS A 265 28.15 5.73 -13.31
C HIS A 265 28.82 5.43 -11.95
N LYS A 266 30.16 5.54 -11.90
CA LYS A 266 30.94 5.44 -10.64
C LYS A 266 30.88 6.72 -9.80
N GLY A 267 31.07 6.57 -8.48
CA GLY A 267 31.45 7.62 -7.50
C GLY A 267 30.54 8.84 -7.41
N ILE A 268 30.84 9.84 -8.25
CA ILE A 268 30.25 11.17 -8.28
C ILE A 268 28.72 11.10 -8.45
N ASN A 269 28.24 10.27 -9.37
CA ASN A 269 26.79 10.13 -9.59
C ASN A 269 26.03 9.46 -8.44
N ARG A 270 26.69 8.66 -7.60
CA ARG A 270 26.04 8.08 -6.40
C ARG A 270 25.83 9.17 -5.34
N LEU A 271 26.78 10.08 -5.21
CA LEU A 271 26.68 11.21 -4.29
C LEU A 271 25.68 12.23 -4.81
N GLN A 272 25.69 12.53 -6.11
CA GLN A 272 24.67 13.34 -6.77
C GLN A 272 23.26 12.78 -6.59
N THR A 273 23.08 11.47 -6.72
CA THR A 273 21.78 10.81 -6.47
C THR A 273 21.30 11.02 -5.03
N LYS A 274 22.22 10.98 -4.05
CA LYS A 274 21.88 11.24 -2.63
C LYS A 274 21.54 12.71 -2.40
N ILE A 275 22.31 13.63 -2.99
CA ILE A 275 22.07 15.08 -2.94
C ILE A 275 20.69 15.39 -3.51
N ASN A 276 20.39 14.91 -4.73
CA ASN A 276 19.09 15.10 -5.37
C ASN A 276 17.96 14.51 -4.54
N LEU A 277 18.15 13.32 -3.96
CA LEU A 277 17.17 12.71 -3.05
C LEU A 277 16.88 13.59 -1.83
N ILE A 278 17.90 14.15 -1.19
CA ILE A 278 17.74 15.02 -0.02
C ILE A 278 17.03 16.31 -0.41
N LYS A 279 17.47 16.99 -1.47
CA LYS A 279 16.86 18.24 -1.97
C LYS A 279 15.37 18.05 -2.29
N ARG A 280 15.04 17.01 -3.08
CA ARG A 280 13.66 16.71 -3.44
C ARG A 280 12.81 16.34 -2.23
N LEU A 281 13.34 15.57 -1.27
CA LEU A 281 12.59 15.26 -0.05
C LEU A 281 12.31 16.51 0.79
N TYR A 282 13.26 17.45 0.89
CA TYR A 282 13.07 18.71 1.58
C TYR A 282 12.01 19.60 0.91
N GLU A 283 12.01 19.66 -0.43
CA GLU A 283 10.99 20.38 -1.21
C GLU A 283 9.56 19.88 -0.95
N THR A 284 9.38 18.58 -0.64
CA THR A 284 8.04 18.03 -0.36
C THR A 284 7.38 18.62 0.89
N LYS A 285 8.17 19.18 1.82
CA LYS A 285 7.71 19.67 3.14
C LYS A 285 6.78 18.68 3.88
N ALA A 286 6.96 17.38 3.60
CA ALA A 286 6.13 16.32 4.17
C ALA A 286 6.43 16.16 5.66
N GLU A 287 5.39 16.12 6.50
CA GLU A 287 5.55 15.89 7.94
C GLU A 287 5.70 14.39 8.26
N ASP A 288 5.33 13.52 7.33
CA ASP A 288 5.42 12.07 7.46
C ASP A 288 5.79 11.39 6.13
N ALA A 289 6.51 10.26 6.21
CA ALA A 289 6.91 9.46 5.05
C ALA A 289 5.72 8.95 4.19
N SER A 290 4.51 8.94 4.76
CA SER A 290 3.26 8.61 4.08
C SER A 290 2.77 9.70 3.12
N GLU A 291 3.16 10.94 3.35
CA GLU A 291 2.77 12.10 2.55
C GLU A 291 3.68 12.30 1.33
N VAL A 292 4.87 11.69 1.35
CA VAL A 292 5.81 11.73 0.22
C VAL A 292 5.27 10.93 -0.96
N ASN A 293 5.14 11.59 -2.12
CA ASN A 293 4.91 10.93 -3.40
C ASN A 293 6.21 10.27 -3.89
N TRP A 294 6.46 9.05 -3.40
CA TRP A 294 7.67 8.30 -3.74
C TRP A 294 7.81 7.94 -5.22
N ASP A 295 6.71 7.92 -5.98
CA ASP A 295 6.72 7.58 -7.39
C ASP A 295 7.22 8.77 -8.23
N GLU A 296 6.76 9.98 -7.92
CA GLU A 296 7.29 11.24 -8.49
C GLU A 296 8.76 11.47 -8.12
N LEU A 297 9.10 11.24 -6.84
CA LEU A 297 10.48 11.28 -6.37
C LEU A 297 11.37 10.26 -7.11
N SER A 298 10.81 9.11 -7.47
CA SER A 298 11.49 8.07 -8.24
C SER A 298 11.87 8.55 -9.62
N ASN A 299 10.94 9.20 -10.31
CA ASN A 299 11.15 9.69 -11.67
C ASN A 299 12.22 10.79 -11.69
N ALA A 300 12.17 11.73 -10.75
CA ALA A 300 13.12 12.83 -10.64
C ALA A 300 14.58 12.41 -10.35
N ILE A 301 14.79 11.19 -9.83
CA ILE A 301 16.11 10.70 -9.38
C ILE A 301 16.70 9.68 -10.37
N GLY A 302 15.97 9.31 -11.43
CA GLY A 302 16.43 8.40 -12.49
C GLY A 302 15.57 7.14 -12.68
N ASP A 303 14.26 7.27 -12.52
CA ASP A 303 13.25 6.21 -12.77
C ASP A 303 13.51 4.89 -12.05
N PHE A 304 13.97 4.97 -10.80
CA PHE A 304 14.15 3.77 -9.98
C PHE A 304 12.79 3.21 -9.54
N PRO A 305 12.68 1.94 -9.11
CA PRO A 305 11.47 1.46 -8.49
C PRO A 305 11.27 2.15 -7.14
N ARG A 306 10.02 2.51 -6.80
CA ARG A 306 9.66 3.12 -5.49
C ARG A 306 10.34 2.45 -4.29
N ALA A 307 10.36 1.12 -4.25
CA ALA A 307 10.97 0.35 -3.18
C ALA A 307 12.49 0.59 -3.04
N TYR A 308 13.18 0.84 -4.15
CA TYR A 308 14.60 1.16 -4.16
C TYR A 308 14.86 2.53 -3.52
N VAL A 309 14.10 3.55 -3.93
CA VAL A 309 14.22 4.92 -3.40
C VAL A 309 13.93 4.94 -1.90
N GLN A 310 12.87 4.27 -1.46
CA GLN A 310 12.56 4.11 -0.03
C GLN A 310 13.70 3.41 0.74
N THR A 311 14.32 2.39 0.14
CA THR A 311 15.47 1.70 0.73
C THR A 311 16.70 2.60 0.81
N LYS A 312 16.93 3.45 -0.19
CA LYS A 312 18.03 4.42 -0.20
C LYS A 312 17.84 5.49 0.85
N PHE A 313 16.64 6.06 0.95
CA PHE A 313 16.28 6.97 2.02
C PHE A 313 16.47 6.33 3.40
N TYR A 314 15.98 5.10 3.61
CA TYR A 314 16.17 4.40 4.88
C TYR A 314 17.65 4.24 5.23
N LYS A 315 18.49 3.85 4.26
CA LYS A 315 19.94 3.73 4.48
C LYS A 315 20.56 5.08 4.83
N LEU A 316 20.24 6.15 4.11
CA LEU A 316 20.71 7.51 4.40
C LEU A 316 20.33 7.96 5.80
N LYS A 317 19.05 7.81 6.16
CA LYS A 317 18.54 8.11 7.50
C LYS A 317 19.34 7.39 8.58
N VAL A 318 19.53 6.07 8.43
CA VAL A 318 20.20 5.25 9.46
C VAL A 318 21.70 5.55 9.54
N SER A 319 22.36 5.87 8.42
CA SER A 319 23.80 6.11 8.40
C SER A 319 24.19 7.53 8.78
N CYS A 320 23.38 8.53 8.43
CA CYS A 320 23.77 9.94 8.49
C CYS A 320 23.08 10.70 9.63
N VAL A 321 21.93 10.25 10.12
CA VAL A 321 21.17 11.00 11.14
C VAL A 321 21.37 10.40 12.52
N PRO A 322 22.07 11.11 13.44
CA PRO A 322 22.24 10.66 14.81
C PRO A 322 20.90 10.57 15.53
N LEU A 323 20.76 9.54 16.37
CA LEU A 323 19.57 9.34 17.20
C LEU A 323 18.24 9.42 16.42
N TRP A 324 18.23 9.04 15.13
CA TRP A 324 17.07 9.17 14.24
C TRP A 324 15.77 8.56 14.79
N LYS A 325 15.85 7.60 15.72
CA LYS A 325 14.68 7.01 16.39
C LYS A 325 13.91 8.00 17.28
N ARG A 326 14.56 9.07 17.74
CA ARG A 326 13.98 10.12 18.59
C ARG A 326 13.54 11.36 17.80
N LYS A 327 13.73 11.35 16.48
CA LYS A 327 13.40 12.45 15.59
C LYS A 327 12.13 12.13 14.80
N THR A 328 11.32 13.15 14.57
CA THR A 328 10.20 13.16 13.63
C THR A 328 10.72 13.05 12.19
N PHE A 329 9.81 12.78 11.25
CA PHE A 329 10.20 12.69 9.85
C PHE A 329 10.73 14.02 9.32
N SER A 330 10.08 15.15 9.64
CA SER A 330 10.56 16.49 9.27
C SER A 330 11.96 16.77 9.84
N GLU A 331 12.18 16.55 11.14
CA GLU A 331 13.50 16.76 11.76
C GLU A 331 14.60 15.88 11.14
N ILE A 332 14.25 14.70 10.64
CA ILE A 332 15.18 13.85 9.89
C ILE A 332 15.52 14.48 8.54
N ILE A 333 14.53 14.97 7.79
CA ILE A 333 14.74 15.62 6.49
C ILE A 333 15.52 16.93 6.66
N ASP A 334 15.17 17.75 7.65
CA ASP A 334 15.86 19.00 7.98
C ASP A 334 17.33 18.73 8.33
N TYR A 335 17.61 17.74 9.18
CA TYR A 335 18.99 17.36 9.48
C TYR A 335 19.76 16.90 8.23
N LEU A 336 19.12 16.09 7.38
CA LEU A 336 19.76 15.64 6.14
C LEU A 336 20.05 16.83 5.21
N TYR A 337 19.18 17.83 5.15
CA TYR A 337 19.34 19.01 4.31
C TYR A 337 20.34 20.02 4.88
N GLU A 338 20.34 20.26 6.19
CA GLU A 338 21.19 21.28 6.80
C GLU A 338 22.61 20.77 7.12
N LYS A 339 22.76 19.48 7.44
CA LYS A 339 24.04 18.91 7.89
C LYS A 339 24.64 17.93 6.90
N THR A 340 23.85 17.00 6.39
CA THR A 340 24.37 15.94 5.51
C THR A 340 24.56 16.40 4.07
N LEU A 341 23.69 17.28 3.58
CA LEU A 341 23.74 17.78 2.21
C LEU A 341 25.02 18.62 1.95
N PRO A 342 25.41 19.59 2.80
CA PRO A 342 26.66 20.33 2.58
C PRO A 342 27.89 19.42 2.56
N GLU A 343 27.98 18.45 3.48
CA GLU A 343 29.08 17.46 3.49
C GLU A 343 29.13 16.61 2.21
N PHE A 344 27.99 16.37 1.57
CA PHE A 344 27.92 15.64 0.31
C PHE A 344 28.27 16.54 -0.88
N GLU A 345 27.88 17.81 -0.85
CA GLU A 345 28.24 18.78 -1.87
C GLU A 345 29.74 19.13 -1.85
N GLU A 346 30.36 19.19 -0.68
CA GLU A 346 31.82 19.38 -0.54
C GLU A 346 32.67 18.19 -1.04
N LYS A 347 32.10 16.98 -1.01
CA LYS A 347 32.77 15.74 -1.43
C LYS A 347 32.53 15.38 -2.90
N LEU A 348 31.66 16.12 -3.57
CA LEU A 348 31.34 15.97 -4.98
C LEU A 348 32.38 16.72 -5.81
#